data_AF-A0A936BEK9-F1
#
_entry.id   AF-A0A936BEK9-F1
#
_cell.length_a   1.000
_cell.length_b   1.000
_cell.length_c   1.000
_cell.angle_alpha   90.00
_cell.angle_beta   90.00
_cell.angle_gamma   90.00
#
_symmetry.space_group_name_H-M   'P 1'
#
loop_
_entity.id
_entity.type
_entity.pdbx_description
1 polymer ?
#
loop_
_entity_poly.entity_id
_entity_poly.type
_entity_poly.pdbx_seq_one_letter_code
_entity_poly.pdbx_strand_id
1 'polypeptide(L)'
;MANDHRFFNFKRGDIVNANGEIAVVLDVLRSTETPNVCIYVRFIRNIGNSRTYDMLEVTPELTKGVDKWKPATVAELQERLSARRDYLNREIEGVLQLVGGGGASPDTGR
;
A
#
# COMPACT_ATOMS: atom_id res chain seq x y z
N MET A 1 -13.68 3.04 33.42
CA MET A 1 -14.48 2.88 32.19
C MET A 1 -13.84 1.77 31.40
N ALA A 2 -14.58 0.74 30.98
CA ALA A 2 -14.01 -0.32 30.14
C ALA A 2 -13.76 0.28 28.75
N ASN A 3 -12.49 0.51 28.40
CA ASN A 3 -12.14 0.94 27.05
C ASN A 3 -12.46 -0.21 26.10
N ASP A 4 -13.56 -0.08 25.39
CA ASP A 4 -14.01 -1.10 24.45
C ASP A 4 -13.15 -1.00 23.18
N HIS A 5 -11.92 -1.52 23.22
CA HIS A 5 -10.96 -1.47 22.10
C HIS A 5 -11.39 -2.26 20.84
N ARG A 6 -12.66 -2.63 20.72
CA ARG A 6 -13.22 -3.50 19.67
C ARG A 6 -13.55 -2.79 18.35
N PHE A 7 -13.33 -1.48 18.23
CA PHE A 7 -13.68 -0.71 17.02
C PHE A 7 -12.94 -1.18 15.75
N PHE A 8 -11.70 -1.62 15.87
CA PHE A 8 -10.93 -2.23 14.79
C PHE A 8 -10.35 -3.54 15.26
N ASN A 9 -10.72 -4.65 14.63
CA ASN A 9 -10.24 -5.98 15.02
C ASN A 9 -9.07 -6.46 14.16
N PHE A 10 -8.19 -5.54 13.76
CA PHE A 10 -6.96 -5.90 13.04
C PHE A 10 -5.94 -6.50 13.99
N LYS A 11 -5.21 -7.48 13.46
CA LYS A 11 -4.02 -8.07 14.08
C LYS A 11 -2.84 -7.97 13.13
N ARG A 12 -1.64 -8.01 13.71
CA ARG A 12 -0.40 -8.13 12.94
C ARG A 12 -0.49 -9.32 11.99
N GLY A 13 -0.09 -9.09 10.74
CA GLY A 13 -0.11 -10.06 9.66
C GLY A 13 -1.41 -10.10 8.85
N ASP A 14 -2.45 -9.36 9.27
CA ASP A 14 -3.67 -9.26 8.45
C ASP A 14 -3.35 -8.62 7.10
N ILE A 15 -3.88 -9.24 6.04
CA ILE A 15 -3.88 -8.68 4.69
C ILE A 15 -5.27 -8.12 4.45
N VAL A 16 -5.33 -6.82 4.18
CA VAL A 16 -6.58 -6.06 4.08
C VAL A 16 -6.73 -5.42 2.71
N ASN A 17 -7.96 -5.36 2.24
CA ASN A 17 -8.39 -4.45 1.20
C ASN A 17 -8.74 -3.11 1.87
N ALA A 18 -7.85 -2.14 1.71
CA ALA A 18 -7.97 -0.77 2.18
C ALA A 18 -8.56 0.12 1.08
N ASN A 19 -9.88 0.00 0.84
CA ASN A 19 -10.62 0.76 -0.17
C ASN A 19 -10.05 0.63 -1.60
N GLY A 20 -9.83 -0.62 -1.99
CA GLY A 20 -9.26 -1.02 -3.26
C GLY A 20 -7.80 -1.40 -3.11
N GLU A 21 -7.03 -0.81 -2.21
CA GLU A 21 -5.59 -1.08 -2.15
C GLU A 21 -5.27 -2.22 -1.19
N ILE A 22 -4.42 -3.15 -1.61
CA ILE A 22 -3.96 -4.22 -0.71
C ILE A 22 -2.88 -3.68 0.22
N ALA A 23 -3.07 -3.95 1.50
CA ALA A 23 -2.16 -3.57 2.56
C ALA A 23 -1.95 -4.71 3.56
N VAL A 24 -0.78 -4.72 4.18
CA VAL A 24 -0.43 -5.66 5.26
C VAL A 24 -0.34 -4.89 6.56
N VAL A 25 -1.08 -5.31 7.58
CA VAL A 25 -0.98 -4.77 8.94
C VAL A 25 0.31 -5.30 9.57
N LEU A 26 1.27 -4.41 9.78
CA LEU A 26 2.56 -4.73 10.38
C LEU A 26 2.48 -4.80 11.90
N ASP A 27 1.72 -3.89 12.51
CA ASP A 27 1.51 -3.84 13.95
C ASP A 27 0.29 -3.01 14.31
N VAL A 28 -0.26 -3.25 15.50
CA VAL A 28 -1.39 -2.51 16.07
C VAL A 28 -1.09 -2.19 17.53
N LEU A 29 -0.77 -0.93 17.81
CA LEU A 29 -0.52 -0.44 19.17
C LEU A 29 -1.79 0.20 19.73
N ARG A 30 -2.16 -0.19 20.95
CA ARG A 30 -3.34 0.32 21.65
C ARG A 30 -2.90 0.93 22.96
N SER A 31 -3.29 2.19 23.19
CA SER A 31 -3.03 2.85 24.47
C SER A 31 -3.98 2.31 25.54
N THR A 32 -3.49 2.14 26.77
CA THR A 32 -4.34 1.88 27.94
C THR A 32 -4.95 3.15 28.52
N GLU A 33 -4.41 4.31 28.14
CA GLU A 33 -4.80 5.61 28.70
C GLU A 33 -5.67 6.44 27.75
N THR A 34 -5.64 6.15 26.44
CA THR A 34 -6.40 6.87 25.42
C THR A 34 -7.16 5.89 24.52
N PRO A 35 -8.25 6.31 23.85
CA PRO A 35 -8.96 5.47 22.89
C PRO A 35 -8.22 5.32 21.56
N ASN A 36 -7.01 5.91 21.43
CA ASN A 36 -6.27 5.94 20.18
C ASN A 36 -5.67 4.57 19.86
N VAL A 37 -5.72 4.21 18.59
CA VAL A 37 -5.08 3.02 18.03
C VAL A 37 -4.11 3.47 16.95
N CYS A 38 -2.85 3.04 17.06
CA CYS A 38 -1.82 3.27 16.05
C CYS A 38 -1.64 1.99 15.23
N ILE A 39 -1.96 2.08 13.94
CA ILE A 39 -1.87 0.97 12.99
C ILE A 39 -0.67 1.22 12.07
N TYR A 40 0.28 0.31 12.08
CA TYR A 40 1.39 0.30 11.14
C TYR A 40 1.00 -0.56 9.96
N VAL A 41 1.04 -0.01 8.76
CA VAL A 41 0.54 -0.68 7.55
C VAL A 41 1.52 -0.51 6.40
N ARG A 42 1.72 -1.59 5.63
CA ARG A 42 2.49 -1.55 4.39
C ARG A 42 1.58 -1.79 3.22
N PHE A 43 1.46 -0.79 2.36
CA PHE A 43 0.84 -0.96 1.05
C PHE A 43 1.84 -1.53 0.05
N ILE A 44 1.36 -2.29 -0.93
CA ILE A 44 2.22 -2.86 -1.99
C ILE A 44 3.00 -1.76 -2.74
N ARG A 45 2.39 -0.58 -2.96
CA ARG A 45 3.04 0.57 -3.61
C ARG A 45 4.25 1.11 -2.84
N ASN A 46 4.38 0.81 -1.54
CA ASN A 46 5.48 1.28 -0.71
C ASN A 46 6.70 0.33 -0.74
N ILE A 47 6.61 -0.81 -1.44
CA ILE A 47 7.75 -1.71 -1.61
C ILE A 47 8.82 -0.99 -2.44
N GLY A 48 10.03 -0.87 -1.88
CA GLY A 48 11.15 -0.15 -2.50
C GLY A 48 11.25 1.33 -2.13
N ASN A 49 10.25 1.88 -1.43
CA ASN A 49 10.32 3.25 -0.92
C ASN A 49 11.18 3.32 0.35
N SER A 50 11.86 4.44 0.57
CA SER A 50 12.64 4.71 1.79
C SER A 50 11.78 4.62 3.06
N ARG A 51 10.50 5.00 2.96
CA ARG A 51 9.49 4.79 3.99
C ARG A 51 8.64 3.56 3.64
N THR A 52 9.00 2.43 4.21
CA THR A 52 8.37 1.14 3.86
C THR A 52 7.00 0.90 4.51
N TYR A 53 6.51 1.82 5.36
CA TYR A 53 5.22 1.70 6.04
C TYR A 53 4.61 3.07 6.36
N ASP A 54 3.29 3.08 6.39
CA ASP A 54 2.48 4.19 6.87
C ASP A 54 2.07 3.90 8.33
N MET A 55 1.92 4.97 9.11
CA MET A 55 1.45 4.92 10.49
C MET A 55 0.15 5.71 10.56
N LEU A 56 -0.93 5.04 10.95
CA LEU A 56 -2.26 5.62 11.06
C LEU A 56 -2.66 5.65 12.53
N GLU A 57 -2.83 6.85 13.07
CA GLU A 57 -3.48 7.04 14.37
C GLU A 57 -4.98 7.26 14.14
N VAL A 58 -5.82 6.42 14.74
CA VAL A 58 -7.28 6.45 14.62
C VAL A 58 -7.95 6.41 15.99
N THR A 59 -9.14 6.99 16.06
CA THR A 59 -10.02 6.95 17.23
C THR A 59 -11.44 6.55 16.78
N PRO A 60 -12.35 6.22 17.71
CA PRO A 60 -13.76 5.97 17.36
C PRO A 60 -14.42 7.14 16.63
N GLU A 61 -14.02 8.37 16.94
CA GLU A 61 -14.54 9.60 16.34
C GLU A 61 -13.87 9.96 15.01
N LEU A 62 -12.63 9.47 14.78
CA LEU A 62 -11.84 9.75 13.59
C LEU A 62 -11.15 8.48 13.08
N THR A 63 -11.89 7.72 12.27
CA THR A 63 -11.44 6.43 11.72
C THR A 63 -10.54 6.56 10.50
N LYS A 64 -10.55 7.71 9.80
CA LYS A 64 -9.82 7.94 8.53
C LYS A 64 -10.15 6.89 7.45
N GLY A 65 -11.34 6.30 7.48
CA GLY A 65 -11.78 5.28 6.53
C GLY A 65 -11.25 3.86 6.79
N VAL A 66 -10.50 3.66 7.88
CA VAL A 66 -10.01 2.35 8.33
C VAL A 66 -11.16 1.41 8.72
N ASP A 67 -12.32 1.96 9.09
CA ASP A 67 -13.56 1.25 9.42
C ASP A 67 -14.16 0.49 8.24
N LYS A 68 -13.76 0.87 7.02
CA LYS A 68 -14.24 0.26 5.78
C LYS A 68 -13.31 -0.85 5.28
N TRP A 69 -12.15 -1.01 5.90
CA TRP A 69 -11.17 -2.00 5.49
C TRP A 69 -11.67 -3.41 5.81
N LYS A 70 -11.42 -4.34 4.91
CA LYS A 70 -11.88 -5.73 5.02
C LYS A 70 -10.72 -6.68 4.79
N PRO A 71 -10.76 -7.92 5.32
CA PRO A 71 -9.82 -8.95 4.92
C PRO A 71 -9.78 -9.08 3.39
N ALA A 72 -8.59 -9.06 2.81
CA ALA A 72 -8.44 -9.25 1.38
C ALA A 72 -8.68 -10.71 1.00
N THR A 73 -9.39 -10.91 -0.11
CA THR A 73 -9.55 -12.22 -0.74
C THR A 73 -8.34 -12.53 -1.63
N VAL A 74 -8.14 -13.82 -1.92
CA VAL A 74 -7.11 -14.27 -2.87
C VAL A 74 -7.35 -13.68 -4.26
N ALA A 75 -8.60 -13.56 -4.70
CA ALA A 75 -8.97 -12.99 -5.99
C ALA A 75 -8.56 -11.51 -6.08
N GLU A 76 -8.87 -10.69 -5.07
CA GLU A 76 -8.45 -9.29 -5.02
C GLU A 76 -6.93 -9.13 -5.01
N LEU A 77 -6.22 -10.01 -4.29
CA LEU A 77 -4.76 -10.02 -4.31
C LEU A 77 -4.20 -10.32 -5.70
N GLN A 78 -4.74 -11.33 -6.38
CA GLN A 78 -4.33 -11.71 -7.74
C GLN A 78 -4.60 -10.60 -8.75
N GLU A 79 -5.78 -9.98 -8.70
CA GLU A 79 -6.14 -8.84 -9.54
C GLU A 79 -5.13 -7.70 -9.37
N ARG A 80 -4.80 -7.34 -8.12
CA ARG A 80 -3.87 -6.25 -7.82
C ARG A 80 -2.43 -6.56 -8.20
N LEU A 81 -1.99 -7.81 -8.04
CA LEU A 81 -0.67 -8.24 -8.52
C LEU A 81 -0.58 -8.17 -10.05
N SER A 82 -1.63 -8.58 -10.77
CA SER A 82 -1.69 -8.47 -12.23
C SER A 82 -1.60 -7.02 -12.68
N ALA A 83 -2.46 -6.14 -12.12
CA ALA A 83 -2.46 -4.72 -12.45
C ALA A 83 -1.11 -4.05 -12.19
N ARG A 84 -0.42 -4.43 -11.09
CA ARG A 84 0.91 -3.91 -10.79
C ARG A 84 1.97 -4.40 -11.78
N ARG A 85 1.91 -5.67 -12.19
CA ARG A 85 2.80 -6.23 -13.21
C ARG A 85 2.64 -5.50 -14.54
N ASP A 86 1.41 -5.28 -14.98
CA ASP A 86 1.11 -4.57 -16.24
C ASP A 86 1.59 -3.12 -16.20
N TYR A 87 1.43 -2.44 -15.07
CA TYR A 87 2.01 -1.11 -14.86
C TYR A 87 3.54 -1.13 -14.99
N LEU A 88 4.22 -2.03 -14.28
CA LEU A 88 5.69 -2.12 -14.32
C LEU A 88 6.21 -2.45 -15.73
N ASN A 89 5.54 -3.34 -16.47
CA ASN A 89 5.91 -3.65 -17.84
C ASN A 89 5.86 -2.40 -18.73
N ARG A 90 4.81 -1.58 -18.61
CA ARG A 90 4.69 -0.31 -19.37
C ARG A 90 5.78 0.70 -19.00
N GLU A 91 6.12 0.82 -17.72
CA GLU A 91 7.22 1.69 -17.28
C GLU A 91 8.56 1.21 -17.86
N ILE A 92 8.81 -0.10 -17.86
CA ILE A 92 10.02 -0.69 -18.46
C ILE A 92 10.08 -0.43 -19.96
N GLU A 93 8.98 -0.64 -20.69
CA GLU A 93 8.89 -0.34 -22.12
C GLU A 93 9.16 1.14 -22.41
N GLY A 94 8.61 2.05 -21.61
CA GLY A 94 8.88 3.49 -21.72
C GLY A 94 10.36 3.83 -21.53
N VAL A 95 11.01 3.23 -20.54
CA VAL A 95 12.45 3.41 -20.31
C VAL A 95 13.29 2.84 -21.47
N LEU A 96 12.93 1.65 -21.98
CA LEU A 96 13.64 1.03 -23.10
C LEU A 96 13.55 1.88 -24.38
N GLN A 97 12.42 2.54 -24.62
CA GLN A 97 12.27 3.47 -25.75
C GLN A 97 13.20 4.70 -25.62
N LEU A 98 13.39 5.23 -24.41
CA LEU A 98 14.32 6.34 -24.16
C LEU A 98 15.77 5.92 -24.45
N VAL A 99 16.15 4.69 -24.12
CA VAL A 99 17.50 4.17 -24.36
C VAL A 99 17.70 3.79 -25.83
N GLY A 100 16.70 3.17 -26.48
CA GLY A 100 16.76 2.75 -27.88
C GLY A 100 16.66 3.90 -28.89
N GLY A 101 16.06 5.03 -28.51
CA GLY A 101 15.93 6.23 -29.35
C GLY A 101 17.18 7.14 -29.40
N GLY A 102 18.19 6.90 -28.56
CA GLY A 102 19.40 7.73 -28.48
C GLY A 102 20.52 7.37 -29.49
N GLY A 103 20.31 6.38 -30.36
CA GLY A 103 21.37 5.78 -31.20
C GLY A 103 21.44 6.23 -32.66
N ALA A 104 20.59 7.15 -33.12
CA ALA A 104 20.60 7.61 -34.52
C ALA A 104 20.91 9.11 -34.62
N SER A 105 22.18 9.50 -34.45
CA SER A 105 22.70 10.68 -35.15
C SER A 105 23.14 10.23 -36.54
N PRO A 106 22.48 10.66 -37.63
CA PRO A 106 23.06 10.50 -38.94
C PRO A 106 24.27 11.45 -39.00
N ASP A 107 25.45 10.84 -39.09
CA ASP A 107 26.69 11.49 -39.48
C ASP A 107 26.44 12.22 -40.80
N THR A 108 26.29 13.56 -40.76
CA THR A 108 26.20 14.38 -41.97
C THR A 108 27.61 14.49 -42.55
N GLY A 109 28.02 13.41 -43.20
CA GLY A 109 29.24 13.31 -43.97
C GLY A 109 29.12 14.07 -45.30
N ARG A 110 29.93 15.14 -45.38
CA ARG A 110 30.58 15.75 -46.56
C ARG A 110 29.76 16.07 -47.82
#